data_AF-A0A1W9WKG3-F1
#
_entry.id   AF-A0A1W9WKG3-F1
#
_cell.length_a   1.000
_cell.length_b   1.000
_cell.length_c   1.000
_cell.angle_alpha   90.00
_cell.angle_beta   90.00
_cell.angle_gamma   90.00
#
_symmetry.space_group_name_H-M   'P 1'
#
loop_
_entity.id
_entity.type
_entity.pdbx_description
1 polymer ?
#
loop_
_entity_poly.entity_id
_entity_poly.type
_entity_poly.pdbx_seq_one_letter_code
_entity_poly.pdbx_strand_id
1 'polypeptide(L)' 'MKIEELIAGKNDGQNVQVAGVSLPISALKRFVDDGYTHLKPYQVEKTFSLWGKTCTGCFSEQEIANRL' A
#
# COMPACT_ATOMS: atom_id res chain seq x y z
N MET A 1 -8.80 4.06 1.93
CA MET A 1 -9.31 2.83 1.26
C MET A 1 -8.75 1.62 1.98
N LYS A 2 -9.46 0.49 2.01
CA LYS A 2 -8.91 -0.74 2.60
C LYS A 2 -7.91 -1.39 1.65
N ILE A 3 -6.82 -1.90 2.19
CA ILE A 3 -5.78 -2.54 1.38
C ILE A 3 -6.30 -3.84 0.77
N GLU A 4 -7.08 -4.63 1.53
CA GLU A 4 -7.69 -5.88 1.07
C GLU A 4 -8.58 -5.69 -0.17
N GLU A 5 -9.35 -4.60 -0.23
CA GLU A 5 -10.19 -4.26 -1.38
C GLU A 5 -9.36 -3.90 -2.61
N LEU A 6 -8.20 -3.28 -2.43
CA LEU A 6 -7.29 -2.93 -3.53
C LEU A 6 -6.64 -4.16 -4.16
N ILE A 7 -6.36 -5.19 -3.36
CA ILE A 7 -5.63 -6.39 -3.77
C ILE A 7 -6.54 -7.58 -4.09
N ALA A 8 -7.84 -7.48 -3.82
CA ALA A 8 -8.80 -8.56 -4.05
C ALA A 8 -8.77 -9.06 -5.51
N GLY A 9 -8.67 -10.38 -5.68
CA GLY A 9 -8.61 -11.01 -7.00
C GLY A 9 -7.31 -10.80 -7.78
N LYS A 10 -6.27 -10.20 -7.17
CA LYS A 10 -4.97 -9.93 -7.81
C LYS A 10 -3.87 -10.85 -7.25
N ASN A 11 -2.88 -11.12 -8.08
CA ASN A 11 -1.73 -11.95 -7.75
C ASN A 11 -0.49 -11.11 -7.38
N ASP A 12 0.53 -11.76 -6.83
CA ASP A 12 1.71 -11.08 -6.27
C ASP A 12 2.62 -10.46 -7.33
N GLY A 13 2.52 -10.92 -8.58
CA GLY A 13 3.29 -10.38 -9.72
C GLY A 13 2.62 -9.18 -10.39
N GLN A 14 1.45 -8.74 -9.91
CA GLN A 14 0.72 -7.60 -10.44
C GLN A 14 0.98 -6.33 -9.64
N ASN A 15 0.69 -5.20 -10.27
CA ASN A 15 0.62 -3.89 -9.62
C ASN A 15 -0.83 -3.37 -9.61
N VAL A 16 -1.12 -2.49 -8.67
CA VAL A 16 -2.38 -1.73 -8.62
C VAL A 16 -2.11 -0.24 -8.76
N GLN A 17 -2.96 0.45 -9.52
CA GLN A 17 -2.93 1.89 -9.66
C GLN A 17 -3.63 2.55 -8.48
N VAL A 18 -2.91 3.39 -7.74
CA VAL A 18 -3.44 4.20 -6.63
C VAL A 18 -3.00 5.63 -6.82
N ALA A 19 -3.97 6.53 -7.07
CA ALA A 19 -3.71 7.96 -7.26
C ALA A 19 -2.63 8.30 -8.30
N GLY A 20 -2.54 7.51 -9.37
CA GLY A 20 -1.57 7.68 -10.46
C GLY A 20 -0.21 7.01 -10.23
N VAL A 21 -0.07 6.24 -9.13
CA VAL A 21 1.14 5.50 -8.78
C VAL A 21 0.90 3.99 -8.89
N SER A 22 1.87 3.27 -9.47
CA SER A 22 1.82 1.82 -9.65
C SER A 22 2.46 1.12 -8.45
N LEU A 23 1.65 0.56 -7.55
CA LEU A 23 2.14 -0.11 -6.33
C LEU A 23 2.14 -1.64 -6.50
N PRO A 24 3.22 -2.35 -6.10
CA PRO A 24 3.26 -3.82 -6.13
C PRO A 24 2.25 -4.45 -5.17
N ILE A 25 1.50 -5.46 -5.64
CA ILE A 25 0.55 -6.20 -4.80
C ILE A 25 1.27 -6.94 -3.66
N SER A 26 2.43 -7.54 -3.95
CA SER A 26 3.27 -8.22 -2.96
C SER A 26 3.66 -7.31 -1.79
N ALA A 27 4.05 -6.06 -2.07
CA ALA A 27 4.36 -5.08 -1.04
C ALA A 27 3.12 -4.75 -0.19
N LEU A 28 1.97 -4.53 -0.82
CA LEU A 28 0.71 -4.25 -0.10
C LEU A 28 0.27 -5.43 0.77
N LYS A 29 0.48 -6.67 0.35
CA LYS A 29 0.21 -7.87 1.17
C LYS A 29 1.06 -7.90 2.43
N ARG A 30 2.35 -7.58 2.33
CA ARG A 30 3.23 -7.49 3.51
C ARG A 30 2.79 -6.42 4.50
N PHE A 31 2.28 -5.29 4.02
CA PHE A 31 1.67 -4.30 4.91
C PHE A 31 0.44 -4.86 5.64
N VAL A 32 -0.38 -5.69 4.98
CA VAL A 32 -1.48 -6.40 5.63
C VAL A 32 -0.97 -7.37 6.69
N ASP A 33 0.07 -8.15 6.38
CA ASP A 33 0.71 -9.07 7.33
C ASP A 33 1.29 -8.33 8.55
N ASP A 34 1.82 -7.12 8.35
CA ASP A 34 2.30 -6.20 9.39
C ASP A 34 1.15 -5.51 10.16
N GLY A 35 -0.11 -5.80 9.84
CA GLY A 35 -1.31 -5.32 10.52
C GLY A 35 -1.89 -4.01 9.99
N TYR A 36 -1.34 -3.45 8.90
CA TYR A 36 -1.92 -2.29 8.23
C TYR A 36 -3.17 -2.70 7.45
N THR A 37 -4.24 -1.94 7.57
CA THR A 37 -5.53 -2.27 6.93
C THR A 37 -6.01 -1.20 5.97
N HIS A 38 -5.52 0.03 6.13
CA HIS A 38 -5.95 1.18 5.36
C HIS A 38 -4.75 1.88 4.70
N LEU A 39 -5.02 2.47 3.54
CA LEU A 39 -4.10 3.28 2.78
C LEU A 39 -4.78 4.59 2.34
N LYS A 40 -4.05 5.69 2.36
CA LYS A 40 -4.44 6.98 1.81
C LYS A 40 -3.27 7.62 1.05
N PRO A 41 -3.42 7.89 -0.25
CA PRO A 41 -2.40 8.59 -1.02
C PRO A 41 -2.46 10.11 -0.79
N TYR A 42 -1.29 10.74 -0.86
CA TYR A 42 -1.06 12.18 -0.80
C TYR A 42 -0.26 12.58 -2.05
N GLN A 43 -0.98 13.02 -3.09
CA GLN A 43 -0.39 13.22 -4.43
C GLN A 43 0.62 14.36 -4.49
N VAL A 44 0.38 15.46 -3.75
CA VAL A 44 1.25 16.63 -3.74
C VAL A 44 2.58 16.28 -3.07
N GLU A 45 2.52 15.54 -1.96
CA GLU A 45 3.65 15.13 -1.15
C GLU A 45 4.33 13.85 -1.66
N LYS A 46 3.71 13.14 -2.61
CA LYS A 46 4.16 11.84 -3.15
C LYS A 46 4.37 10.77 -2.08
N THR A 47 3.47 10.74 -1.11
CA THR A 47 3.51 9.80 0.01
C THR A 47 2.16 9.10 0.23
N PHE A 48 2.19 8.08 1.07
CA PHE A 48 1.03 7.27 1.44
C PHE A 48 1.01 7.14 2.96
N SER A 49 -0.11 7.52 3.57
CA SER A 49 -0.36 7.15 4.96
C SER A 49 -1.01 5.78 4.98
N LEU A 50 -0.42 4.87 5.74
CA LEU A 50 -0.94 3.54 6.01
C LEU A 50 -1.21 3.41 7.50
N TRP A 51 -2.32 2.78 7.88
CA TRP A 51 -2.62 2.53 9.29
C TRP A 51 -3.44 1.26 9.50
N GLY A 52 -3.37 0.75 10.72
CA GLY A 52 -4.10 -0.39 11.23
C GLY A 52 -4.58 -0.14 12.66
N LYS A 53 -4.92 -1.20 13.38
CA LYS A 53 -5.39 -1.09 14.76
C LYS A 53 -4.31 -0.58 15.73
N THR A 54 -3.06 -1.01 15.50
CA THR A 54 -1.91 -0.76 16.38
C THR A 54 -0.69 -0.23 15.64
N CYS A 55 -0.81 0.07 14.35
CA CYS A 55 0.29 0.55 13.51
C CYS A 55 -0.16 1.75 12.66
N THR A 56 0.78 2.66 12.42
CA THR A 56 0.62 3.80 11.51
C THR A 56 1.97 4.13 10.89
N GLY A 57 1.98 4.67 9.69
CA GLY A 57 3.21 5.06 9.00
C GLY A 57 2.93 5.91 7.78
N CYS A 58 3.94 6.69 7.39
CA CYS A 58 3.96 7.45 6.15
C CYS A 58 5.10 6.91 5.29
N PHE A 59 4.81 6.52 4.06
CA PHE A 59 5.75 5.88 3.16
C PHE A 59 5.70 6.54 1.79
N SER A 60 6.86 6.71 1.17
CA SER A 60 6.99 7.05 -0.25
C SER A 60 6.70 5.85 -1.14
N GLU A 61 6.52 6.11 -2.45
CA GLU A 61 6.42 5.07 -3.46
C GLU A 61 7.62 4.10 -3.41
N GLN A 62 8.84 4.63 -3.28
CA GLN A 62 10.06 3.81 -3.24
C GLN A 62 10.12 2.93 -1.98
N GLU A 63 9.72 3.44 -0.83
CA GLU A 63 9.69 2.67 0.41
C GLU A 63 8.66 1.53 0.36
N ILE A 64 7.50 1.77 -0.27
CA ILE A 64 6.52 0.71 -0.53
C ILE A 64 7.09 -0.30 -1.51
N ALA A 65 7.68 0.15 -2.63
CA ALA A 65 8.23 -0.72 -3.66
C ALA A 65 9.43 -1.55 -3.18
N ASN A 66 10.21 -1.07 -2.20
CA ASN A 66 11.33 -1.81 -1.63
C ASN A 66 10.90 -2.86 -0.58
N ARG A 67 9.63 -2.88 -0.19
CA ARG A 67 9.08 -3.84 0.77
C ARG A 67 8.71 -5.16 0.07
N LEU A 68 9.58 -5.67 -0.82
CA LEU A 68 9.41 -6.85 -1.68
C LEU A 68 9.89 -8.17 -1.10
#